data_AF-A0A957SIC3-F1
#
_entry.id   AF-A0A957SIC3-F1
#
_cell.length_a   1.000
_cell.length_b   1.000
_cell.length_c   1.000
_cell.angle_alpha   90.00
_cell.angle_beta   90.00
_cell.angle_gamma   90.00
#
_symmetry.space_group_name_H-M   'P 1'
#
loop_
_entity.id
_entity.type
_entity.pdbx_description
1 polymer ?
#
loop_
_entity_poly.entity_id
_entity_poly.type
_entity_poly.pdbx_seq_one_letter_code
_entity_poly.pdbx_strand_id
1 'polypeptide(L)'
;YMAMLTIMQIFMGLLMWLGSLLAGDEPIAQPEAPPPAPPPRFDLPPTEPSQVPEWLGGMLFWGVLALILGYALYIYFSGRGLNFAWLRKFWALLQARWAEMFGSYQEWQAARVRARANRQINGESGQGLFGNLLRWRNLNPDQQVRYFYLTTLQRAEKAGIPRRSAETPLQYAPRLLEQLRQHVIAREEDEGEQKEVDKGSPTTSQQGGRSGTRRDGEILPSSATTSEVSDEELAAQLENAQAVQELTEAFVRVRYAGQSTQPDTVPYLKGLWDKVKKQLRRWR
;
A
#
# COMPACT_ATOMS: atom_id res chain seq x y z
N TYR A 1 -34.77 21.90 46.82
CA TYR A 1 -33.48 22.53 47.17
C TYR A 1 -32.30 21.55 47.07
N MET A 2 -32.28 20.43 47.80
CA MET A 2 -31.14 19.48 47.73
C MET A 2 -30.83 18.94 46.32
N ALA A 3 -31.86 18.62 45.52
CA ALA A 3 -31.67 18.14 44.15
C ALA A 3 -31.12 19.21 43.19
N MET A 4 -31.47 20.49 43.41
CA MET A 4 -30.97 21.60 42.59
C MET A 4 -29.48 21.85 42.87
N LEU A 5 -29.08 21.67 44.13
CA LEU A 5 -27.70 21.83 44.59
C LEU A 5 -26.78 20.73 44.03
N THR A 6 -27.25 19.48 43.98
CA THR A 6 -26.49 18.38 43.38
C THR A 6 -26.34 18.53 41.86
N ILE A 7 -27.38 18.97 41.15
CA ILE A 7 -27.31 19.25 39.71
C ILE A 7 -26.28 20.35 39.43
N MET A 8 -26.28 21.43 40.23
CA MET A 8 -25.33 22.53 40.09
C MET A 8 -23.88 22.08 40.34
N GLN A 9 -23.64 21.22 41.33
CA GLN A 9 -22.31 20.66 41.60
C GLN A 9 -21.80 19.77 40.46
N ILE A 10 -22.64 18.89 39.92
CA ILE A 10 -22.28 18.01 38.80
C ILE A 10 -21.92 18.86 37.58
N PHE A 11 -22.72 19.90 37.31
CA PHE A 11 -22.48 20.82 36.20
C PHE A 11 -21.14 21.57 36.34
N MET A 12 -20.86 22.09 37.54
CA MET A 12 -19.63 22.83 37.81
C MET A 12 -18.38 21.93 37.76
N GLY A 13 -18.49 20.70 38.25
CA GLY A 13 -17.43 19.69 38.15
C GLY A 13 -17.16 19.27 36.71
N LEU A 14 -18.20 19.07 35.91
CA LEU A 14 -18.06 18.79 34.47
C LEU A 14 -17.36 19.94 33.74
N LEU A 15 -17.71 21.19 34.07
CA LEU A 15 -17.15 22.38 33.43
C LEU A 15 -15.69 22.61 33.81
N MET A 16 -15.30 22.36 35.07
CA MET A 16 -13.89 22.37 35.47
C MET A 16 -13.09 21.25 34.81
N TRP A 17 -13.66 20.05 34.71
CA TRP A 17 -13.02 18.93 34.02
C TRP A 17 -12.83 19.23 32.52
N LEU A 18 -13.81 19.84 31.86
CA LEU A 18 -13.69 20.31 30.47
C LEU A 18 -12.64 21.40 30.31
N GLY A 19 -12.61 22.37 31.23
CA GLY A 19 -11.63 23.45 31.24
C GLY A 19 -10.20 22.93 31.38
N SER A 20 -10.00 21.90 32.20
CA SER A 20 -8.70 21.24 32.37
C SER A 20 -8.23 20.48 31.13
N LEU A 21 -9.14 20.07 30.22
CA LEU A 21 -8.75 19.44 28.95
C LEU A 21 -8.38 20.47 27.88
N LEU A 22 -8.89 21.70 27.99
CA LEU A 22 -8.65 22.79 27.03
C LEU A 22 -7.46 23.69 27.43
N ALA A 23 -7.28 23.93 28.72
CA ALA A 23 -6.12 24.61 29.27
C ALA A 23 -4.97 23.60 29.35
N GLY A 24 -4.40 23.25 28.20
CA GLY A 24 -3.16 22.48 28.14
C GLY A 24 -2.12 23.15 29.04
N ASP A 25 -1.32 22.34 29.75
CA ASP A 25 -0.27 22.79 30.66
C ASP A 25 0.59 23.88 30.00
N GLU A 26 0.28 25.15 30.26
CA GLU A 26 1.17 26.23 29.87
C GLU A 26 2.45 26.06 30.69
N PRO A 27 3.61 25.89 30.05
CA PRO A 27 4.86 25.79 30.78
C PRO A 27 5.04 27.10 31.53
N ILE A 28 5.00 27.02 32.86
CA ILE A 28 5.25 28.12 33.78
C ILE A 28 6.53 28.82 33.31
N ALA A 29 6.41 30.06 32.83
CA ALA A 29 7.55 30.84 32.40
C ALA A 29 8.51 31.02 33.59
N GLN A 30 9.61 30.29 33.59
CA GLN A 30 10.66 30.44 34.60
C GLN A 30 11.29 31.83 34.46
N PRO A 31 11.52 32.57 35.56
CA PRO A 31 12.24 33.83 35.52
C PRO A 31 13.63 33.63 34.91
N GLU A 32 13.94 34.39 33.87
CA GLU A 32 15.14 34.27 33.06
C GLU A 32 16.39 34.63 33.90
N ALA A 33 17.17 33.61 34.29
CA ALA A 33 18.50 33.80 34.86
C ALA A 33 19.50 34.17 33.74
N PRO A 34 20.52 35.00 34.01
CA PRO A 34 21.51 35.39 33.00
C PRO A 34 22.25 34.16 32.43
N PRO A 35 22.48 34.09 31.10
CA PRO A 35 22.89 32.85 30.44
C PRO A 35 24.31 32.41 30.81
N PRO A 36 24.51 31.20 31.36
CA PRO A 36 25.81 30.53 31.34
C PRO A 36 26.16 30.04 29.92
N ALA A 37 27.45 29.85 29.65
CA ALA A 37 28.01 29.47 28.35
C ALA A 37 27.24 28.30 27.68
N PRO A 38 27.07 28.33 26.34
CA PRO A 38 26.22 27.36 25.64
C PRO A 38 26.76 25.93 25.80
N PRO A 39 26.01 25.00 26.42
CA PRO A 39 26.35 23.58 26.41
C PRO A 39 26.17 22.97 25.01
N PRO A 40 26.81 21.81 24.72
CA PRO A 40 26.63 21.10 23.45
C PRO A 40 25.15 20.84 23.20
N ARG A 41 24.67 21.32 22.04
CA ARG A 41 23.30 21.09 21.57
C ARG A 41 23.14 19.60 21.27
N PHE A 42 22.49 18.88 22.16
CA PHE A 42 21.88 17.61 21.82
C PHE A 42 20.58 17.94 21.08
N ASP A 43 20.47 17.54 19.82
CA ASP A 43 19.24 17.60 19.06
C ASP A 43 18.21 16.69 19.74
N LEU A 44 17.42 17.25 20.64
CA LEU A 44 16.23 16.59 21.17
C LEU A 44 15.31 16.33 19.97
N PRO A 45 14.81 15.09 19.79
CA PRO A 45 13.82 14.84 18.76
C PRO A 45 12.64 15.79 18.97
N PRO A 46 12.09 16.40 17.90
CA PRO A 46 10.96 17.30 18.04
C PRO A 46 9.86 16.57 18.81
N THR A 47 9.50 17.12 19.98
CA THR A 47 8.36 16.63 20.76
C THR A 47 7.15 16.77 19.85
N GLU A 48 6.68 15.65 19.30
CA GLU A 48 5.52 15.66 18.42
C GLU A 48 4.35 16.23 19.24
N PRO A 49 3.74 17.37 18.82
CA PRO A 49 2.59 17.91 19.50
C PRO A 49 1.54 16.81 19.54
N SER A 50 0.99 16.54 20.73
CA SER A 50 -0.04 15.53 20.93
C SER A 50 -1.13 15.69 19.87
N GLN A 51 -1.21 14.73 18.95
CA GLN A 51 -2.10 14.74 17.77
C GLN A 51 -3.55 14.48 18.17
N VAL A 52 -4.08 15.23 19.13
CA VAL A 52 -5.52 15.26 19.34
C VAL A 52 -6.10 15.99 18.13
N PRO A 53 -6.94 15.35 17.32
CA PRO A 53 -7.45 16.01 16.13
C PRO A 53 -8.21 17.29 16.50
N GLU A 54 -7.94 18.39 15.82
CA GLU A 54 -8.53 19.71 16.13
C GLU A 54 -10.07 19.69 16.15
N TRP A 55 -10.69 18.78 15.41
CA TRP A 55 -12.15 18.59 15.39
C TRP A 55 -12.72 17.98 16.69
N LEU A 56 -11.88 17.33 17.51
CA LEU A 56 -12.33 16.66 18.72
C LEU A 56 -12.77 17.68 19.78
N GLY A 57 -12.03 18.78 19.92
CA GLY A 57 -12.42 19.88 20.81
C GLY A 57 -13.76 20.50 20.40
N GLY A 58 -13.96 20.68 19.08
CA GLY A 58 -15.23 21.15 18.53
C GLY A 58 -16.40 20.20 18.82
N MET A 59 -16.26 18.90 18.56
CA MET A 59 -17.32 17.91 18.85
C MET A 59 -17.68 17.87 20.33
N LEU A 60 -16.68 17.95 21.20
CA LEU A 60 -16.88 17.86 22.64
C LEU A 60 -17.59 19.12 23.17
N PHE A 61 -17.19 20.31 22.69
CA PHE A 61 -17.88 21.57 22.98
C PHE A 61 -19.35 21.54 22.53
N TRP A 62 -19.62 21.18 21.26
CA TRP A 62 -20.98 21.13 20.74
C TRP A 62 -21.84 20.08 21.42
N GLY A 63 -21.26 18.92 21.79
CA GLY A 63 -21.95 17.88 22.54
C GLY A 63 -22.39 18.36 23.93
N VAL A 64 -21.49 19.03 24.66
CA VAL A 64 -21.84 19.63 25.96
C VAL A 64 -22.89 20.72 25.79
N LEU A 65 -22.73 21.63 24.82
CA LEU A 65 -23.71 22.70 24.56
C LEU A 65 -25.12 22.13 24.25
N ALA A 66 -25.20 21.11 23.38
CA ALA A 66 -26.46 20.45 23.04
C ALA A 66 -27.10 19.76 24.26
N LEU A 67 -26.29 19.15 25.13
CA LEU A 67 -26.76 18.51 26.37
C LEU A 67 -27.37 19.54 27.33
N ILE A 68 -26.69 20.66 27.54
CA ILE A 68 -27.17 21.76 28.40
C ILE A 68 -28.46 22.35 27.85
N LEU A 69 -28.50 22.63 26.54
CA LEU A 69 -29.67 23.19 25.87
C LEU A 69 -30.86 22.22 25.93
N GLY A 70 -30.63 20.94 25.64
CA GLY A 70 -31.65 19.89 25.75
C GLY A 70 -32.18 19.73 27.17
N TYR A 71 -31.31 19.82 28.18
CA TYR A 71 -31.70 19.77 29.59
C TYR A 71 -32.51 20.99 30.02
N ALA A 72 -32.14 22.19 29.57
CA ALA A 72 -32.89 23.42 29.84
C ALA A 72 -34.31 23.35 29.23
N LEU A 73 -34.42 22.88 27.98
CA LEU A 73 -35.71 22.62 27.34
C LEU A 73 -36.50 21.58 28.14
N TYR A 74 -35.86 20.48 28.55
CA TYR A 74 -36.51 19.44 29.35
C TYR A 74 -37.13 19.99 30.63
N ILE A 75 -36.38 20.77 31.42
CA ILE A 75 -36.91 21.42 32.64
C ILE A 75 -38.07 22.36 32.30
N TYR A 76 -37.88 23.24 31.31
CA TYR A 76 -38.88 24.24 30.91
C TYR A 76 -40.21 23.60 30.49
N PHE A 77 -40.15 22.49 29.75
CA PHE A 77 -41.32 21.76 29.27
C PHE A 77 -41.91 20.81 30.31
N SER A 78 -41.09 20.24 31.20
CA SER A 78 -41.56 19.35 32.29
C SER A 78 -42.52 20.05 33.25
N GLY A 79 -42.34 21.37 33.47
CA GLY A 79 -43.25 22.17 34.30
C GLY A 79 -44.58 22.53 33.63
N ARG A 80 -44.72 22.36 32.30
CA ARG A 80 -45.92 22.76 31.53
C ARG A 80 -46.86 21.62 31.17
N GLY A 81 -46.56 20.37 31.56
CA GLY A 81 -47.43 19.21 31.27
C GLY A 81 -47.51 18.84 29.77
N LEU A 82 -46.58 19.34 28.94
CA LEU A 82 -46.56 19.04 27.51
C LEU A 82 -46.08 17.59 27.30
N ASN A 83 -46.98 16.76 26.78
CA ASN A 83 -46.69 15.36 26.45
C ASN A 83 -45.74 15.29 25.24
N PHE A 84 -44.51 14.81 25.44
CA PHE A 84 -43.49 14.63 24.39
C PHE A 84 -43.78 13.48 23.41
N ALA A 85 -45.04 13.04 23.29
CA ALA A 85 -45.43 11.95 22.41
C ALA A 85 -45.08 12.26 20.94
N TRP A 86 -45.26 13.52 20.51
CA TRP A 86 -44.86 13.95 19.17
C TRP A 86 -43.34 13.93 18.99
N LEU A 87 -42.58 14.38 19.99
CA LEU A 87 -41.11 14.38 19.92
C LEU A 87 -40.54 12.95 19.88
N ARG A 88 -41.10 12.01 20.65
CA ARG A 88 -40.74 10.58 20.54
C ARG A 88 -41.07 10.01 19.17
N LYS A 89 -42.22 10.35 18.59
CA LYS A 89 -42.59 9.93 17.22
C LYS A 89 -41.62 10.51 16.18
N PHE A 90 -41.29 11.79 16.28
CA PHE A 90 -40.31 12.44 15.42
C PHE A 90 -38.93 11.79 15.56
N TRP A 91 -38.48 11.52 16.79
CA TRP A 91 -37.21 10.85 17.05
C TRP A 91 -37.17 9.43 16.51
N ALA A 92 -38.28 8.68 16.63
CA ALA A 92 -38.40 7.34 16.06
C ALA A 92 -38.33 7.36 14.52
N LEU A 93 -38.98 8.34 13.87
CA LEU A 93 -38.88 8.53 12.41
C LEU A 93 -37.45 8.89 11.98
N LEU A 94 -36.79 9.78 12.72
CA LEU A 94 -35.43 10.19 12.44
C LEU A 94 -34.44 9.04 12.64
N GLN A 95 -34.59 8.27 13.72
CA GLN A 95 -33.78 7.07 13.96
C GLN A 95 -33.99 6.01 12.88
N ALA A 96 -35.21 5.78 12.41
CA ALA A 96 -35.47 4.85 11.32
C ALA A 96 -34.74 5.26 10.02
N ARG A 97 -34.78 6.55 9.67
CA ARG A 97 -34.06 7.09 8.50
C ARG A 97 -32.55 7.07 8.67
N TRP A 98 -32.07 7.37 9.88
CA TRP A 98 -30.65 7.30 10.20
C TRP A 98 -30.14 5.86 10.12
N ALA A 99 -30.91 4.90 10.65
CA ALA A 99 -30.59 3.47 10.58
C ALA A 99 -30.63 2.94 9.16
N GLU A 100 -31.52 3.41 8.29
CA GLU A 100 -31.53 3.07 6.86
C GLU A 100 -30.25 3.58 6.17
N MET A 101 -29.87 4.82 6.45
CA MET A 101 -28.67 5.43 5.87
C MET A 101 -27.37 4.77 6.37
N PHE A 102 -27.26 4.52 7.67
CA PHE A 102 -26.08 3.85 8.27
C PHE A 102 -26.12 2.33 8.11
N GLY A 103 -27.27 1.73 7.87
CA GLY A 103 -27.43 0.33 7.51
C GLY A 103 -26.65 0.01 6.24
N SER A 104 -26.74 0.88 5.22
CA SER A 104 -25.92 0.75 4.01
C SER A 104 -24.40 0.82 4.30
N TYR A 105 -23.98 1.63 5.27
CA TYR A 105 -22.58 1.74 5.68
C TYR A 105 -22.10 0.50 6.45
N GLN A 106 -22.95 -0.03 7.34
CA GLN A 106 -22.68 -1.28 8.07
C GLN A 106 -22.69 -2.48 7.13
N GLU A 107 -23.60 -2.55 6.17
CA GLU A 107 -23.63 -3.57 5.12
C GLU A 107 -22.39 -3.49 4.24
N TRP A 108 -21.92 -2.29 3.90
CA TRP A 108 -20.66 -2.11 3.18
C TRP A 108 -19.44 -2.54 4.00
N GLN A 109 -19.38 -2.19 5.30
CA GLN A 109 -18.32 -2.65 6.19
C GLN A 109 -18.37 -4.16 6.40
N ALA A 110 -19.56 -4.73 6.64
CA ALA A 110 -19.78 -6.16 6.80
C ALA A 110 -19.47 -6.92 5.51
N ALA A 111 -19.83 -6.39 4.34
CA ALA A 111 -19.43 -6.94 3.04
C ALA A 111 -17.92 -6.88 2.86
N ARG A 112 -17.23 -5.85 3.37
CA ARG A 112 -15.78 -5.72 3.29
C ARG A 112 -15.05 -6.70 4.22
N VAL A 113 -15.56 -6.89 5.44
CA VAL A 113 -15.03 -7.85 6.42
C VAL A 113 -15.34 -9.28 5.97
N ARG A 114 -16.57 -9.57 5.51
CA ARG A 114 -16.93 -10.86 4.90
C ARG A 114 -16.15 -11.13 3.63
N ALA A 115 -15.88 -10.15 2.77
CA ALA A 115 -15.04 -10.34 1.59
C ALA A 115 -13.57 -10.63 1.95
N ARG A 116 -13.08 -10.17 3.12
CA ARG A 116 -11.76 -10.56 3.64
C ARG A 116 -11.80 -11.96 4.26
N ALA A 117 -12.82 -12.27 5.06
CA ALA A 117 -13.01 -13.59 5.66
C ALA A 117 -13.23 -14.68 4.59
N ASN A 118 -14.07 -14.44 3.58
CA ASN A 118 -14.24 -15.36 2.45
C ASN A 118 -12.99 -15.49 1.59
N ARG A 119 -12.11 -14.48 1.50
CA ARG A 119 -10.81 -14.63 0.81
C ARG A 119 -9.80 -15.45 1.59
N GLN A 120 -9.95 -15.51 2.91
CA GLN A 120 -9.07 -16.27 3.78
C GLN A 120 -9.55 -17.74 3.90
N ILE A 121 -10.87 -17.97 3.81
CA ILE A 121 -11.47 -19.31 3.79
C ILE A 121 -11.38 -19.93 2.39
N ASN A 122 -11.70 -19.16 1.33
CA ASN A 122 -11.51 -19.59 -0.06
C ASN A 122 -10.11 -19.20 -0.54
N GLY A 123 -9.10 -19.86 0.03
CA GLY A 123 -7.72 -19.77 -0.43
C GLY A 123 -7.61 -19.79 -1.95
N GLU A 124 -6.71 -18.95 -2.46
CA GLU A 124 -6.50 -18.60 -3.86
C GLU A 124 -6.59 -19.79 -4.85
N SER A 125 -7.66 -19.87 -5.63
CA SER A 125 -7.61 -20.49 -6.97
C SER A 125 -8.79 -20.05 -7.86
N GLY A 126 -8.58 -19.04 -8.71
CA GLY A 126 -9.20 -19.04 -10.05
C GLY A 126 -10.25 -17.99 -10.43
N GLN A 127 -10.81 -17.18 -9.53
CA GLN A 127 -11.98 -16.34 -9.88
C GLN A 127 -11.81 -14.84 -9.61
N GLY A 128 -10.73 -14.25 -10.14
CA GLY A 128 -10.44 -12.80 -9.95
C GLY A 128 -9.91 -12.05 -11.18
N LEU A 129 -9.71 -12.72 -12.32
CA LEU A 129 -9.19 -12.07 -13.52
C LEU A 129 -10.30 -11.37 -14.33
N PHE A 130 -11.46 -12.00 -14.50
CA PHE A 130 -12.54 -11.46 -15.35
C PHE A 130 -13.34 -10.31 -14.72
N GLY A 131 -13.59 -10.35 -13.40
CA GLY A 131 -14.30 -9.26 -12.69
C GLY A 131 -13.48 -7.96 -12.57
N ASN A 132 -12.15 -8.07 -12.55
CA ASN A 132 -11.27 -6.91 -12.62
C ASN A 132 -11.16 -6.38 -14.06
N LEU A 133 -11.03 -7.24 -15.07
CA LEU A 133 -10.93 -6.82 -16.48
C LEU A 133 -12.11 -5.92 -16.92
N LEU A 134 -13.34 -6.23 -16.48
CA LEU A 134 -14.52 -5.41 -16.80
C LEU A 134 -14.50 -4.04 -16.09
N ARG A 135 -13.96 -3.95 -14.89
CA ARG A 135 -13.86 -2.68 -14.15
C ARG A 135 -12.80 -1.75 -14.72
N TRP A 136 -11.78 -2.26 -15.41
CA TRP A 136 -10.67 -1.41 -15.88
C TRP A 136 -10.99 -0.63 -17.15
N ARG A 137 -11.86 -1.15 -18.01
CA ARG A 137 -12.34 -0.41 -19.19
C ARG A 137 -13.10 0.88 -18.83
N ASN A 138 -13.59 0.99 -17.60
CA ASN A 138 -14.31 2.17 -17.11
C ASN A 138 -13.43 3.13 -16.27
N LEU A 139 -12.13 2.85 -16.15
CA LEU A 139 -11.19 3.74 -15.48
C LEU A 139 -10.76 4.86 -16.43
N ASN A 140 -10.62 6.08 -15.90
CA ASN A 140 -10.01 7.19 -16.63
C ASN A 140 -8.59 6.76 -17.10
N PRO A 141 -8.12 7.16 -18.30
CA PRO A 141 -6.75 6.91 -18.78
C PRO A 141 -5.67 7.05 -17.71
N ASP A 142 -5.73 8.09 -16.89
CA ASP A 142 -4.76 8.36 -15.82
C ASP A 142 -4.79 7.29 -14.72
N GLN A 143 -5.99 6.80 -14.41
CA GLN A 143 -6.17 5.70 -13.46
C GLN A 143 -5.65 4.37 -14.03
N GLN A 144 -5.76 4.16 -15.35
CA GLN A 144 -5.23 2.96 -16.00
C GLN A 144 -3.71 2.91 -15.94
N VAL A 145 -3.03 4.03 -16.18
CA VAL A 145 -1.56 4.11 -16.05
C VAL A 145 -1.12 3.83 -14.61
N ARG A 146 -1.78 4.45 -13.63
CA ARG A 146 -1.53 4.18 -12.19
C ARG A 146 -1.73 2.71 -11.86
N TYR A 147 -2.79 2.12 -12.41
CA TYR A 147 -3.10 0.71 -12.23
C TYR A 147 -1.99 -0.20 -12.79
N PHE A 148 -1.53 0.04 -14.02
CA PHE A 148 -0.47 -0.76 -14.65
C PHE A 148 0.81 -0.74 -13.83
N TYR A 149 1.24 0.45 -13.40
CA TYR A 149 2.45 0.57 -12.60
C TYR A 149 2.33 -0.12 -11.22
N LEU A 150 1.24 0.13 -10.48
CA LEU A 150 1.05 -0.46 -9.14
C LEU A 150 0.94 -1.98 -9.18
N THR A 151 0.32 -2.54 -10.23
CA THR A 151 0.27 -4.00 -10.38
C THR A 151 1.59 -4.62 -10.79
N THR A 152 2.42 -3.91 -11.57
CA THR A 152 3.80 -4.31 -11.82
C THR A 152 4.59 -4.36 -10.51
N LEU A 153 4.47 -3.34 -9.65
CA LEU A 153 5.12 -3.32 -8.33
C LEU A 153 4.67 -4.50 -7.46
N GLN A 154 3.37 -4.74 -7.35
CA GLN A 154 2.85 -5.85 -6.56
C GLN A 154 3.33 -7.22 -7.08
N ARG A 155 3.46 -7.37 -8.39
CA ARG A 155 3.97 -8.61 -9.00
C ARG A 155 5.47 -8.78 -8.76
N ALA A 156 6.25 -7.71 -8.88
CA ALA A 156 7.67 -7.72 -8.58
C ALA A 156 7.93 -8.06 -7.11
N GLU A 157 7.14 -7.50 -6.18
CA GLU A 157 7.19 -7.87 -4.76
C GLU A 157 6.89 -9.35 -4.51
N LYS A 158 5.85 -9.90 -5.17
CA LYS A 158 5.55 -11.35 -5.11
C LYS A 158 6.67 -12.20 -5.72
N ALA A 159 7.38 -11.64 -6.69
CA ALA A 159 8.58 -12.20 -7.29
C ALA A 159 9.84 -11.74 -6.54
N GLY A 160 9.80 -11.57 -5.20
CA GLY A 160 10.98 -11.34 -4.37
C GLY A 160 11.77 -10.05 -4.63
N ILE A 161 11.27 -9.15 -5.50
CA ILE A 161 11.89 -7.88 -5.87
C ILE A 161 11.00 -6.74 -5.35
N PRO A 162 10.91 -6.49 -4.03
CA PRO A 162 10.12 -5.38 -3.51
C PRO A 162 10.82 -4.03 -3.74
N ARG A 163 10.04 -2.96 -3.92
CA ARG A 163 10.54 -1.58 -3.86
C ARG A 163 10.85 -1.19 -2.42
N ARG A 164 11.94 -0.46 -2.18
CA ARG A 164 12.23 0.09 -0.83
C ARG A 164 11.28 1.26 -0.51
N SER A 165 11.05 1.52 0.76
CA SER A 165 10.11 2.57 1.22
C SER A 165 10.52 3.98 0.75
N ALA A 166 11.81 4.30 0.78
CA ALA A 166 12.37 5.58 0.35
C ALA A 166 12.74 5.65 -1.13
N GLU A 167 12.59 4.56 -1.89
CA GLU A 167 13.01 4.48 -3.29
C GLU A 167 11.93 5.05 -4.22
N THR A 168 12.33 6.00 -5.07
CA THR A 168 11.41 6.64 -6.02
C THR A 168 11.12 5.70 -7.20
N PRO A 169 9.99 5.90 -7.93
CA PRO A 169 9.70 5.11 -9.13
C PRO A 169 10.82 5.08 -10.16
N LEU A 170 11.49 6.22 -10.37
CA LEU A 170 12.62 6.36 -11.31
C LEU A 170 13.86 5.60 -10.84
N GLN A 171 14.09 5.50 -9.54
CA GLN A 171 15.20 4.72 -8.97
C GLN A 171 14.93 3.22 -9.00
N TYR A 172 13.67 2.83 -8.80
CA TYR A 172 13.27 1.43 -8.76
C TYR A 172 13.32 0.75 -10.13
N ALA A 173 12.91 1.45 -11.20
CA ALA A 173 12.86 0.91 -12.55
C ALA A 173 14.18 0.27 -13.04
N PRO A 174 15.35 0.93 -12.97
CA PRO A 174 16.61 0.33 -13.40
C PRO A 174 17.02 -0.86 -12.53
N ARG A 175 16.72 -0.85 -11.22
CA ARG A 175 17.00 -1.99 -10.34
C ARG A 175 16.14 -3.20 -10.68
N LEU A 176 14.84 -2.99 -10.94
CA LEU A 176 13.94 -4.06 -11.38
C LEU A 176 14.45 -4.69 -12.69
N LEU A 177 14.89 -3.86 -13.64
CA LEU A 177 15.45 -4.33 -14.90
C LEU A 177 16.71 -5.17 -14.71
N GLU A 178 17.64 -4.70 -13.88
CA GLU A 178 18.88 -5.42 -13.59
C GLU A 178 18.60 -6.80 -12.97
N GLN A 179 17.65 -6.88 -12.03
CA GLN A 179 17.26 -8.16 -11.43
C GLN A 179 16.54 -9.09 -12.41
N LEU A 180 15.75 -8.54 -13.32
CA LEU A 180 15.14 -9.34 -14.40
C LEU A 180 16.21 -9.88 -15.35
N ARG A 181 17.23 -9.08 -15.68
CA ARG A 181 18.35 -9.50 -16.54
C ARG A 181 19.18 -10.61 -15.92
N GLN A 182 19.56 -10.44 -14.65
CA GLN A 182 20.36 -11.44 -13.91
C GLN A 182 19.67 -12.80 -13.84
N HIS A 183 18.34 -12.83 -13.68
CA HIS A 183 17.60 -14.09 -13.62
C HIS A 183 17.50 -14.79 -14.99
N VAL A 184 17.47 -14.05 -16.10
CA VAL A 184 17.47 -14.69 -17.42
C VAL A 184 18.81 -15.41 -17.64
N ILE A 185 19.92 -14.74 -17.32
CA ILE A 185 21.28 -15.31 -17.44
C ILE A 185 21.43 -16.57 -16.57
N ALA A 186 21.06 -16.49 -15.29
CA ALA A 186 21.20 -17.63 -14.37
C ALA A 186 20.41 -18.87 -14.81
N ARG A 187 19.26 -18.70 -15.46
CA ARG A 187 18.43 -19.82 -15.93
C ARG A 187 19.06 -20.54 -17.13
N GLU A 188 19.80 -19.83 -17.98
CA GLU A 188 20.42 -20.42 -19.15
C GLU A 188 21.65 -21.26 -18.80
N GLU A 189 22.39 -20.88 -17.76
CA GLU A 189 23.48 -21.68 -17.23
C GLU A 189 22.98 -23.07 -16.79
N ASP A 190 21.86 -23.11 -16.05
CA ASP A 190 21.24 -24.37 -15.60
C ASP A 190 20.71 -25.24 -16.76
N GLU A 191 20.09 -24.62 -17.77
CA GLU A 191 19.53 -25.34 -18.93
C GLU A 191 20.61 -25.83 -19.93
N GLY A 192 21.75 -25.13 -20.00
CA GLY A 192 22.91 -25.52 -20.80
C GLY A 192 23.58 -26.78 -20.25
N GLU A 193 23.77 -26.83 -18.92
CA GLU A 193 24.45 -27.95 -18.24
C GLU A 193 23.64 -29.25 -18.34
N GLN A 194 22.30 -29.18 -18.27
CA GLN A 194 21.42 -30.35 -18.43
C GLN A 194 21.41 -30.93 -19.85
N LYS A 195 21.58 -30.10 -20.89
CA LYS A 195 21.65 -30.59 -22.28
C LYS A 195 22.99 -31.23 -22.61
N GLU A 196 24.05 -30.92 -21.87
CA GLU A 196 25.37 -31.53 -22.06
C GLU A 196 25.46 -32.92 -21.38
N VAL A 197 24.82 -33.11 -20.23
CA VAL A 197 24.81 -34.39 -19.51
C VAL A 197 23.97 -35.48 -20.22
N ASP A 198 22.90 -35.12 -20.93
CA ASP A 198 22.04 -36.09 -21.63
C ASP A 198 22.65 -36.63 -22.96
N LYS A 199 23.70 -35.99 -23.49
CA LYS A 199 24.45 -36.51 -24.66
C LYS A 199 25.54 -37.51 -24.29
N GLY A 200 25.74 -37.77 -22.99
CA GLY A 200 26.86 -38.53 -22.46
C GLY A 200 26.55 -39.93 -21.93
N SER A 201 25.34 -40.50 -22.13
CA SER A 201 25.11 -41.91 -21.76
C SER A 201 25.85 -42.85 -22.72
N PRO A 202 26.91 -43.55 -22.28
CA PRO A 202 27.58 -44.55 -23.09
C PRO A 202 26.80 -45.86 -22.97
N THR A 203 26.49 -46.43 -24.12
CA THR A 203 26.16 -47.85 -24.26
C THR A 203 27.12 -48.68 -23.40
N THR A 204 26.59 -49.33 -22.37
CA THR A 204 27.29 -50.39 -21.65
C THR A 204 27.50 -51.56 -22.62
N SER A 205 28.63 -51.53 -23.31
CA SER A 205 29.22 -52.68 -24.00
C SER A 205 30.46 -53.10 -23.22
N GLN A 206 30.23 -54.10 -22.37
CA GLN A 206 31.24 -54.83 -21.64
C GLN A 206 32.02 -55.72 -22.63
N GLN A 207 33.19 -55.28 -23.11
CA GLN A 207 34.16 -56.21 -23.71
C GLN A 207 35.61 -55.70 -23.68
N GLY A 208 36.40 -56.31 -22.78
CA GLY A 208 37.75 -56.79 -23.03
C GLY A 208 38.86 -55.84 -23.49
N GLY A 209 39.84 -55.64 -22.61
CA GLY A 209 41.23 -55.94 -22.98
C GLY A 209 42.20 -54.77 -23.18
N ARG A 210 43.28 -54.82 -22.39
CA ARG A 210 44.69 -54.44 -22.67
C ARG A 210 45.09 -52.96 -22.79
N SER A 211 45.88 -52.56 -21.79
CA SER A 211 47.25 -51.98 -21.85
C SER A 211 47.60 -50.99 -22.97
N GLY A 212 48.05 -49.78 -22.58
CA GLY A 212 48.84 -48.93 -23.47
C GLY A 212 49.12 -47.50 -22.97
N THR A 213 50.22 -47.32 -22.23
CA THR A 213 51.17 -46.18 -22.31
C THR A 213 50.67 -44.74 -22.43
N ARG A 214 50.72 -44.04 -21.28
CA ARG A 214 51.40 -42.76 -21.01
C ARG A 214 51.91 -41.98 -22.25
N ARG A 215 51.29 -40.83 -22.52
CA ARG A 215 51.93 -39.71 -23.22
C ARG A 215 51.47 -38.39 -22.60
N ASP A 216 52.45 -37.71 -22.03
CA ASP A 216 52.39 -36.30 -21.62
C ASP A 216 52.03 -35.44 -22.85
N GLY A 217 51.05 -34.57 -22.69
CA GLY A 217 50.59 -33.62 -23.71
C GLY A 217 50.20 -32.30 -23.05
N GLU A 218 50.85 -31.24 -23.51
CA GLU A 218 50.73 -29.85 -23.07
C GLU A 218 49.30 -29.39 -22.78
N ILE A 219 49.09 -28.88 -21.56
CA ILE A 219 47.91 -28.11 -21.19
C ILE A 219 48.12 -26.69 -21.71
N LEU A 220 47.63 -26.41 -22.93
CA LEU A 220 47.37 -25.04 -23.36
C LEU A 220 46.08 -24.57 -22.67
N PRO A 221 46.06 -23.38 -22.03
CA PRO A 221 44.82 -22.81 -21.52
C PRO A 221 43.93 -22.46 -22.72
N SER A 222 42.82 -23.19 -22.85
CA SER A 222 41.77 -22.90 -23.80
C SER A 222 41.16 -21.55 -23.46
N SER A 223 41.51 -20.56 -24.27
CA SER A 223 41.00 -19.20 -24.20
C SER A 223 39.50 -19.19 -24.47
N ALA A 224 38.75 -18.74 -23.46
CA ALA A 224 37.52 -17.97 -23.59
C ALA A 224 36.53 -18.43 -24.67
N THR A 225 35.71 -19.43 -24.34
CA THR A 225 34.37 -19.54 -24.93
C THR A 225 33.55 -18.35 -24.43
N THR A 226 33.69 -17.21 -25.10
CA THR A 226 32.72 -16.12 -25.00
C THR A 226 31.43 -16.66 -25.59
N SER A 227 30.55 -17.15 -24.73
CA SER A 227 29.18 -17.52 -25.05
C SER A 227 28.53 -16.37 -25.83
N GLU A 228 28.23 -16.61 -27.11
CA GLU A 228 27.41 -15.73 -27.94
C GLU A 228 26.02 -15.68 -27.32
N VAL A 229 25.77 -14.69 -26.44
CA VAL A 229 24.41 -14.28 -26.09
C VAL A 229 23.72 -13.98 -27.41
N SER A 230 22.70 -14.77 -27.73
CA SER A 230 22.05 -14.73 -29.05
C SER A 230 21.51 -13.32 -29.30
N ASP A 231 21.78 -12.72 -30.47
CA ASP A 231 21.34 -11.35 -30.81
C ASP A 231 19.83 -11.12 -30.58
N GLU A 232 19.02 -12.18 -30.74
CA GLU A 232 17.58 -12.19 -30.46
C GLU A 232 17.25 -11.94 -28.98
N GLU A 233 18.07 -12.46 -28.07
CA GLU A 233 17.87 -12.33 -26.64
C GLU A 233 18.23 -10.93 -26.15
N LEU A 234 19.33 -10.39 -26.68
CA LEU A 234 19.74 -9.01 -26.41
C LEU A 234 18.65 -8.02 -26.87
N ALA A 235 18.04 -8.27 -28.02
CA ALA A 235 16.88 -7.51 -28.50
C ALA A 235 15.67 -7.63 -27.55
N ALA A 236 15.34 -8.84 -27.09
CA ALA A 236 14.25 -9.06 -26.15
C ALA A 236 14.50 -8.37 -24.79
N GLN A 237 15.74 -8.35 -24.31
CA GLN A 237 16.14 -7.64 -23.09
C GLN A 237 16.00 -6.12 -23.25
N LEU A 238 16.44 -5.56 -24.39
CA LEU A 238 16.27 -4.15 -24.73
C LEU A 238 14.79 -3.73 -24.78
N GLU A 239 13.92 -4.55 -25.37
CA GLU A 239 12.48 -4.29 -25.37
C GLU A 239 11.88 -4.29 -23.97
N ASN A 240 12.31 -5.21 -23.10
CA ASN A 240 11.82 -5.28 -21.72
C ASN A 240 12.28 -4.06 -20.91
N ALA A 241 13.52 -3.61 -21.14
CA ALA A 241 14.07 -2.40 -20.54
C ALA A 241 13.22 -1.17 -20.89
N GLN A 242 12.94 -1.00 -22.18
CA GLN A 242 12.09 0.07 -22.68
C GLN A 242 10.68 -0.03 -22.09
N ALA A 243 10.09 -1.22 -22.02
CA ALA A 243 8.75 -1.41 -21.48
C ALA A 243 8.62 -0.96 -20.00
N VAL A 244 9.61 -1.28 -19.17
CA VAL A 244 9.62 -0.87 -17.76
C VAL A 244 9.84 0.64 -17.62
N GLN A 245 10.74 1.21 -18.43
CA GLN A 245 11.01 2.65 -18.44
C GLN A 245 9.79 3.46 -18.87
N GLU A 246 9.17 3.12 -19.99
CA GLU A 246 7.98 3.79 -20.53
C GLU A 246 6.80 3.76 -19.56
N LEU A 247 6.53 2.61 -18.92
CA LEU A 247 5.48 2.51 -17.90
C LEU A 247 5.79 3.38 -16.67
N THR A 248 7.06 3.44 -16.28
CA THR A 248 7.49 4.26 -15.13
C THR A 248 7.39 5.73 -15.46
N GLU A 249 7.82 6.15 -16.65
CA GLU A 249 7.74 7.54 -17.10
C GLU A 249 6.28 7.99 -17.22
N ALA A 250 5.41 7.19 -17.85
CA ALA A 250 3.99 7.48 -17.93
C ALA A 250 3.37 7.63 -16.54
N PHE A 251 3.72 6.76 -15.60
CA PHE A 251 3.26 6.88 -14.21
C PHE A 251 3.75 8.17 -13.54
N VAL A 252 5.03 8.50 -13.70
CA VAL A 252 5.63 9.70 -13.11
C VAL A 252 4.97 10.96 -13.67
N ARG A 253 4.74 10.99 -14.98
CA ARG A 253 4.05 12.07 -15.68
C ARG A 253 2.63 12.30 -15.14
N VAL A 254 1.86 11.22 -14.97
CA VAL A 254 0.49 11.28 -14.42
C VAL A 254 0.44 11.63 -12.93
N ARG A 255 1.42 11.17 -12.14
CA ARG A 255 1.38 11.31 -10.68
C ARG A 255 2.03 12.59 -10.17
N TYR A 256 3.19 12.95 -10.72
CA TYR A 256 4.00 14.06 -10.22
C TYR A 256 3.91 15.30 -11.11
N ALA A 257 3.81 15.14 -12.43
CA ALA A 257 3.66 16.28 -13.33
C ALA A 257 2.20 16.73 -13.52
N GLY A 258 1.23 15.93 -13.06
CA GLY A 258 -0.21 16.23 -13.19
C GLY A 258 -0.71 16.27 -14.64
N GLN A 259 0.08 15.78 -15.60
CA GLN A 259 -0.28 15.75 -17.01
C GLN A 259 -1.24 14.59 -17.26
N SER A 260 -2.35 14.87 -17.94
CA SER A 260 -3.31 13.82 -18.30
C SER A 260 -2.79 13.00 -19.48
N THR A 261 -3.06 11.71 -19.44
CA THR A 261 -2.66 10.72 -20.44
C THR A 261 -3.63 10.78 -21.61
N GLN A 262 -3.10 10.93 -22.82
CA GLN A 262 -3.93 10.84 -24.03
C GLN A 262 -4.53 9.44 -24.14
N PRO A 263 -5.85 9.30 -24.36
CA PRO A 263 -6.52 8.00 -24.46
C PRO A 263 -5.87 7.02 -25.45
N ASP A 264 -5.29 7.55 -26.53
CA ASP A 264 -4.69 6.78 -27.63
C ASP A 264 -3.37 6.08 -27.22
N THR A 265 -2.71 6.54 -26.16
CA THR A 265 -1.47 5.93 -25.65
C THR A 265 -1.73 4.73 -24.73
N VAL A 266 -2.95 4.62 -24.20
CA VAL A 266 -3.32 3.57 -23.23
C VAL A 266 -3.20 2.15 -23.81
N PRO A 267 -3.65 1.86 -25.04
CA PRO A 267 -3.47 0.53 -25.64
C PRO A 267 -2.00 0.12 -25.79
N TYR A 268 -1.13 1.09 -26.13
CA TYR A 268 0.31 0.86 -26.22
C TYR A 268 0.92 0.52 -24.87
N LEU A 269 0.66 1.34 -23.84
CA LEU A 269 1.12 1.09 -22.47
C LEU A 269 0.61 -0.25 -21.91
N LYS A 270 -0.63 -0.62 -22.25
CA LYS A 270 -1.19 -1.92 -21.88
C LYS A 270 -0.38 -3.07 -22.49
N GLY A 271 0.04 -2.95 -23.76
CA GLY A 271 0.90 -3.94 -24.42
C GLY A 271 2.23 -4.12 -23.71
N LEU A 272 2.87 -3.01 -23.32
CA LEU A 272 4.11 -3.04 -22.52
C LEU A 272 3.89 -3.69 -21.15
N TRP A 273 2.79 -3.36 -20.48
CA TRP A 273 2.44 -3.95 -19.19
C TRP A 273 2.21 -5.46 -19.27
N ASP A 274 1.50 -5.94 -20.30
CA ASP A 274 1.28 -7.38 -20.51
C ASP A 274 2.60 -8.12 -20.78
N LYS A 275 3.56 -7.50 -21.51
CA LYS A 275 4.92 -8.04 -21.69
C LYS A 275 5.65 -8.18 -20.35
N VAL A 276 5.77 -7.10 -19.57
CA VAL A 276 6.45 -7.11 -18.25
C VAL A 276 5.81 -8.13 -17.30
N LYS A 277 4.48 -8.19 -17.30
CA LYS A 277 3.71 -9.15 -16.51
C LYS A 277 3.99 -10.61 -16.90
N LYS A 278 4.16 -10.90 -18.19
CA LYS A 278 4.51 -12.25 -18.68
C LYS A 278 5.90 -12.65 -18.18
N GLN A 279 6.86 -11.73 -18.18
CA GLN A 279 8.21 -11.98 -17.67
C GLN A 279 8.21 -12.23 -16.16
N LEU A 280 7.55 -11.37 -15.38
CA LEU A 280 7.42 -11.56 -13.92
C LEU A 280 6.68 -12.86 -13.55
N ARG A 281 5.85 -13.41 -14.45
CA ARG A 281 5.21 -14.72 -14.23
C ARG A 281 6.17 -15.89 -14.47
N ARG A 282 7.14 -15.75 -15.37
CA ARG A 282 8.18 -16.77 -15.63
C ARG A 282 9.21 -16.85 -14.51
N TRP A 283 9.35 -15.78 -13.73
CA TRP A 283 10.24 -15.67 -12.59
C TRP A 283 9.76 -16.45 -11.35
N ARG A 284 8.45 -16.74 -11.28
CA ARG A 284 7.85 -17.57 -10.21
C ARG A 284 7.87 -19.03 -10.62
#